data_AF-G4H9J3-F1
#
_entry.id   AF-G4H9J3-F1
#
_cell.length_a   1.000
_cell.length_b   1.000
_cell.length_c   1.000
_cell.angle_alpha   90.00
_cell.angle_beta   90.00
_cell.angle_gamma   90.00
#
_symmetry.space_group_name_H-M   'P 1'
#
loop_
_entity.id
_entity.type
_entity.pdbx_description
1 polymer ?
#
loop_
_entity_poly.entity_id
_entity_poly.type
_entity_poly.pdbx_seq_one_letter_code
_entity_poly.pdbx_strand_id
1 'polypeptide(L)'
;MYSGEATLTFVDFEIVESILFDTSEVKNKRRIVVEINAQKRELHYSDLLVDFEVLKDEVLNKEGNYLFHRFDGTTSKKYNSDFGYWVIKYKKLIMEWDELIDKAWFEER
;
A
#
# COMPACT_ATOMS: atom_id res chain seq x y z
N MET A 1 24.76 -7.28 1.28
CA MET A 1 23.53 -8.09 1.45
C MET A 1 22.42 -7.22 0.88
N TYR A 2 21.87 -7.58 -0.28
CA TYR A 2 20.76 -6.83 -0.88
C TYR A 2 19.53 -7.11 -0.03
N SER A 3 18.91 -6.07 0.55
CA SER A 3 17.61 -6.23 1.22
C SER A 3 16.50 -6.44 0.19
N GLY A 4 16.69 -5.94 -1.05
CA GLY A 4 15.63 -5.88 -2.05
C GLY A 4 14.56 -4.85 -1.69
N GLU A 5 14.88 -3.92 -0.79
CA GLU A 5 13.98 -2.89 -0.30
C GLU A 5 14.18 -1.60 -1.10
N ALA A 6 13.08 -0.89 -1.33
CA ALA A 6 13.07 0.43 -1.95
C ALA A 6 12.23 1.40 -1.12
N THR A 7 12.74 2.60 -0.97
CA THR A 7 11.99 3.73 -0.43
C THR A 7 11.23 4.42 -1.56
N LEU A 8 9.92 4.59 -1.37
CA LEU A 8 9.05 5.33 -2.28
C LEU A 8 8.71 6.69 -1.67
N THR A 9 9.11 7.77 -2.35
CA THR A 9 8.82 9.15 -1.96
C THR A 9 7.83 9.79 -2.93
N PHE A 10 6.68 10.22 -2.41
CA PHE A 10 5.66 10.93 -3.17
C PHE A 10 5.76 12.44 -2.91
N VAL A 11 5.83 13.25 -3.98
CA VAL A 11 5.92 14.72 -3.92
C VAL A 11 4.60 15.36 -4.32
N ASP A 12 4.18 16.39 -3.57
CA ASP A 12 2.87 17.06 -3.70
C ASP A 12 1.74 16.02 -3.73
N PHE A 13 1.63 15.23 -2.66
CA PHE A 13 0.70 14.11 -2.59
C PHE A 13 -0.50 14.37 -1.68
N GLU A 14 -1.58 13.67 -1.97
CA GLU A 14 -2.83 13.66 -1.22
C GLU A 14 -3.40 12.25 -1.26
N ILE A 15 -3.81 11.72 -0.10
CA ILE A 15 -4.54 10.45 -0.05
C ILE A 15 -6.01 10.78 -0.25
N VAL A 16 -6.55 10.35 -1.39
CA VAL A 16 -7.91 10.64 -1.85
C VAL A 16 -8.91 9.69 -1.21
N GLU A 17 -8.52 8.43 -1.06
CA GLU A 17 -9.37 7.37 -0.53
C GLU A 17 -8.53 6.35 0.23
N SER A 18 -9.07 5.83 1.33
CA SER A 18 -8.44 4.84 2.19
C SER A 18 -9.55 3.97 2.80
N ILE A 19 -9.69 2.75 2.30
CA ILE A 19 -10.82 1.87 2.60
C ILE A 19 -10.32 0.51 3.07
N LEU A 20 -10.97 0.00 4.11
CA LEU A 20 -10.88 -1.39 4.56
C LEU A 20 -12.16 -2.13 4.22
N PHE A 21 -12.02 -3.38 3.79
CA PHE A 21 -13.11 -4.32 3.68
C PHE A 21 -13.23 -5.12 4.98
N ASP A 22 -14.06 -4.61 5.91
CA ASP A 22 -14.30 -5.20 7.22
C ASP A 22 -15.29 -6.38 7.09
N THR A 23 -14.87 -7.56 7.53
CA THR A 23 -15.69 -8.78 7.51
C THR A 23 -16.14 -9.23 8.90
N SER A 24 -15.83 -8.46 9.95
CA SER A 24 -16.08 -8.82 11.35
C SER A 24 -17.57 -9.04 11.69
N GLU A 25 -18.48 -8.37 10.97
CA GLU A 25 -19.93 -8.52 11.15
C GLU A 25 -20.54 -9.72 10.39
N VAL A 26 -19.76 -10.40 9.53
CA VAL A 26 -20.23 -11.51 8.69
C VAL A 26 -20.29 -12.82 9.49
N LYS A 27 -21.42 -13.06 10.14
CA LYS A 27 -21.65 -14.31 10.91
C LYS A 27 -22.15 -15.45 10.02
N ASN A 28 -21.76 -16.68 10.38
CA ASN A 28 -22.30 -17.94 9.83
C ASN A 28 -22.09 -18.20 8.33
N LYS A 29 -21.15 -17.51 7.66
CA LYS A 29 -20.78 -17.85 6.28
C LYS A 29 -19.62 -18.86 6.27
N ARG A 30 -19.82 -19.98 5.56
CA ARG A 30 -18.78 -21.01 5.33
C ARG A 30 -17.67 -20.54 4.38
N ARG A 31 -17.91 -19.48 3.59
CA ARG A 31 -16.94 -18.88 2.66
C ARG A 31 -17.18 -17.37 2.58
N ILE A 32 -16.12 -16.59 2.64
CA ILE A 32 -16.14 -15.13 2.49
C ILE A 32 -15.65 -14.77 1.08
N VAL A 33 -16.42 -13.97 0.35
CA VAL A 33 -16.02 -13.27 -0.87
C VAL A 33 -15.95 -11.80 -0.48
N VAL A 34 -14.74 -11.26 -0.34
CA VAL A 34 -14.47 -9.94 0.28
C VAL A 34 -15.30 -8.84 -0.38
N GLU A 35 -15.30 -8.76 -1.71
CA GLU A 35 -16.01 -7.70 -2.46
C GLU A 35 -17.53 -7.63 -2.21
N ILE A 36 -18.16 -8.76 -1.89
CA ILE A 36 -19.62 -8.87 -1.76
C ILE A 36 -20.04 -8.91 -0.29
N ASN A 37 -19.22 -9.51 0.56
CA ASN A 37 -19.59 -9.81 1.93
C ASN A 37 -19.02 -8.82 2.93
N ALA A 38 -18.00 -8.05 2.57
CA ALA A 38 -17.38 -7.10 3.47
C ALA A 38 -18.07 -5.74 3.41
N GLN A 39 -18.08 -5.02 4.52
CA GLN A 39 -18.46 -3.62 4.55
C GLN A 39 -17.24 -2.76 4.25
N LYS A 40 -17.44 -1.69 3.47
CA LYS A 40 -16.41 -0.68 3.26
C LYS A 40 -16.38 0.25 4.47
N ARG A 41 -15.20 0.37 5.07
CA ARG A 41 -14.95 1.29 6.17
C ARG A 41 -13.84 2.24 5.80
N GLU A 42 -14.10 3.53 5.92
CA GLU A 42 -13.04 4.54 5.82
C GLU A 42 -12.04 4.36 6.94
N LEU A 43 -10.76 4.35 6.57
CA LEU A 43 -9.65 4.28 7.49
C LEU A 43 -8.85 5.57 7.45
N HIS A 44 -8.36 5.96 8.62
CA HIS A 44 -7.35 7.00 8.69
C HIS A 44 -6.07 6.49 8.03
N TYR A 45 -5.50 7.29 7.12
CA TYR A 45 -4.37 6.85 6.29
C TYR A 45 -3.14 6.42 7.09
N SER A 46 -2.92 7.02 8.27
CA SER A 46 -1.81 6.62 9.14
C SER A 46 -1.89 5.15 9.55
N ASP A 47 -3.09 4.59 9.67
CA ASP A 47 -3.26 3.18 10.04
C ASP A 47 -2.89 2.23 8.89
N LEU A 48 -3.01 2.67 7.63
CA LEU A 48 -2.53 1.91 6.47
C LEU A 48 -0.99 1.97 6.36
N LEU A 49 -0.37 3.09 6.73
CA LEU A 49 1.08 3.24 6.61
C LEU A 49 1.89 2.43 7.66
N VAL A 50 1.22 1.89 8.69
CA VAL A 50 1.90 1.14 9.76
C VAL A 50 2.39 -0.23 9.26
N ASP A 51 1.55 -0.95 8.50
CA ASP A 51 1.82 -2.32 8.06
C ASP A 51 0.77 -2.71 7.00
N PHE A 52 1.01 -2.26 5.75
CA PHE A 52 0.19 -2.58 4.58
C PHE A 52 1.06 -3.25 3.52
N GLU A 53 0.71 -4.48 3.19
CA GLU A 53 1.36 -5.25 2.14
C GLU A 53 0.62 -5.03 0.82
N VAL A 54 1.29 -4.36 -0.13
CA VAL A 54 0.75 -4.13 -1.47
C VAL A 54 0.77 -5.43 -2.25
N LEU A 55 -0.40 -5.87 -2.72
CA LEU A 55 -0.56 -7.08 -3.54
C LEU A 55 -0.81 -6.74 -5.01
N LYS A 56 -1.42 -5.57 -5.27
CA LYS A 56 -1.70 -5.07 -6.61
C LYS A 56 -1.64 -3.56 -6.59
N ASP A 57 -1.12 -2.98 -7.67
CA ASP A 57 -1.19 -1.55 -7.93
C ASP A 57 -1.80 -1.27 -9.31
N GLU A 58 -2.45 -0.12 -9.45
CA GLU A 58 -3.11 0.30 -10.69
C GLU A 58 -3.11 1.82 -10.83
N VAL A 59 -2.60 2.34 -11.94
CA VAL A 59 -2.71 3.77 -12.27
C VAL A 59 -4.11 4.02 -12.82
N LEU A 60 -4.93 4.76 -12.06
CA LEU A 60 -6.34 4.99 -12.38
C LEU A 60 -6.51 6.04 -13.47
N ASN A 61 -5.82 7.17 -13.34
CA ASN A 61 -5.89 8.27 -14.28
C ASN A 61 -4.68 9.21 -14.15
N LYS A 62 -4.60 10.15 -15.09
CA LYS A 62 -3.70 11.29 -15.05
C LYS A 62 -4.52 12.55 -15.29
N GLU A 63 -4.39 13.52 -14.39
CA GLU A 63 -5.10 14.80 -14.47
C GLU A 63 -4.08 15.94 -14.39
N GLY A 64 -3.83 16.57 -15.53
CA GLY A 64 -2.77 17.58 -15.65
C GLY A 64 -1.40 17.02 -15.25
N ASN A 65 -0.83 17.59 -14.18
CA ASN A 65 0.46 17.19 -13.63
C ASN A 65 0.35 16.18 -12.48
N TYR A 66 -0.84 15.67 -12.17
CA TYR A 66 -1.07 14.69 -11.11
C TYR A 66 -1.38 13.31 -11.70
N LEU A 67 -0.92 12.29 -10.98
CA LEU A 67 -1.21 10.88 -11.20
C LEU A 67 -2.04 10.39 -10.02
N PHE A 68 -3.05 9.57 -10.29
CA PHE A 68 -3.78 8.86 -9.24
C PHE A 68 -3.47 7.38 -9.35
N HIS A 69 -3.01 6.81 -8.25
CA HIS A 69 -2.56 5.43 -8.16
C HIS A 69 -3.32 4.76 -7.05
N ARG A 70 -3.91 3.60 -7.37
CA ARG A 70 -4.56 2.72 -6.40
C ARG A 70 -3.60 1.63 -6.01
N PHE A 71 -3.51 1.39 -4.70
CA PHE A 71 -2.78 0.28 -4.12
C PHE A 71 -3.76 -0.57 -3.34
N ASP A 72 -3.88 -1.83 -3.73
CA ASP A 72 -4.71 -2.86 -3.13
C ASP A 72 -3.83 -3.87 -2.38
N GLY A 73 -4.26 -4.31 -1.21
CA GLY A 73 -3.38 -5.08 -0.34
C GLY A 73 -4.00 -5.55 0.96
N THR A 74 -3.17 -6.13 1.82
CA THR A 74 -3.57 -6.62 3.14
C THR A 74 -3.03 -5.71 4.23
N THR A 75 -3.89 -5.44 5.21
CA THR A 75 -3.56 -4.56 6.34
C THR A 75 -2.97 -5.34 7.52
N SER A 76 -2.45 -4.61 8.50
CA SER A 76 -1.84 -5.18 9.71
C SER A 76 -2.76 -6.12 10.50
N LYS A 77 -2.17 -6.91 11.39
CA LYS A 77 -2.90 -7.79 12.34
C LYS A 77 -3.91 -7.05 13.22
N LYS A 78 -3.78 -5.72 13.40
CA LYS A 78 -4.77 -4.88 14.12
C LYS A 78 -6.18 -5.02 13.51
N TYR A 79 -6.26 -5.28 12.21
CA TYR A 79 -7.51 -5.44 11.46
C TYR A 79 -7.70 -6.89 11.00
N ASN A 80 -7.16 -7.87 11.73
CA ASN A 80 -7.23 -9.30 11.38
C ASN A 80 -6.75 -9.62 9.95
N SER A 81 -5.85 -8.82 9.39
CA SER A 81 -5.37 -8.96 8.01
C SER A 81 -6.48 -8.84 6.96
N ASP A 82 -7.49 -8.01 7.23
CA ASP A 82 -8.50 -7.64 6.24
C ASP A 82 -7.86 -6.91 5.05
N PHE A 83 -8.50 -7.10 3.88
CA PHE A 83 -8.10 -6.48 2.63
C PHE A 83 -8.47 -5.00 2.64
N GLY A 84 -7.62 -4.16 2.08
CA GLY A 84 -7.86 -2.74 1.95
C GLY A 84 -7.29 -2.19 0.66
N TYR A 85 -7.66 -0.96 0.36
CA TYR A 85 -7.01 -0.19 -0.69
C TYR A 85 -6.91 1.27 -0.33
N TRP A 86 -5.97 1.94 -0.97
CA TRP A 86 -5.86 3.38 -0.91
C TRP A 86 -5.56 3.95 -2.28
N VAL A 87 -6.08 5.15 -2.52
CA VAL A 87 -5.83 5.93 -3.72
C VAL A 87 -5.04 7.15 -3.34
N ILE A 88 -3.84 7.25 -3.87
CA ILE A 88 -2.96 8.41 -3.70
C ILE A 88 -2.92 9.21 -4.99
N LYS A 89 -3.13 10.51 -4.87
CA LYS A 89 -2.85 11.51 -5.88
C LYS A 89 -1.46 12.08 -5.62
N TYR A 90 -0.60 12.13 -6.61
CA TYR A 90 0.73 12.72 -6.46
C TYR A 90 1.22 13.36 -7.76
N LYS A 91 2.12 14.32 -7.65
CA LYS A 91 2.74 14.95 -8.82
C LYS A 91 3.95 14.18 -9.33
N LYS A 92 4.74 13.62 -8.42
CA LYS A 92 5.95 12.85 -8.74
C LYS A 92 6.14 11.72 -7.72
N LEU A 93 6.47 10.53 -8.22
CA LEU A 93 6.99 9.41 -7.45
C LEU A 93 8.50 9.30 -7.67
N ILE A 94 9.25 9.20 -6.59
CA ILE A 94 10.68 8.92 -6.58
C ILE A 94 10.86 7.57 -5.91
N MET A 95 11.56 6.64 -6.57
CA MET A 95 11.88 5.33 -6.02
C MET A 95 13.39 5.25 -5.85
N GLU A 96 13.82 5.00 -4.62
CA GLU A 96 15.21 4.88 -4.22
C GLU A 96 15.42 3.46 -3.70
N TRP A 97 16.15 2.62 -4.44
CA TRP A 97 16.53 1.31 -3.96
C TRP A 97 17.64 1.46 -2.93
N ASP A 98 17.60 0.67 -1.85
CA ASP A 98 18.69 0.58 -0.87
C ASP A 98 19.88 -0.24 -1.44
N GLU A 99 20.28 0.08 -2.68
CA GLU A 99 21.45 -0.50 -3.37
C GLU A 99 22.71 0.32 -3.06
N LEU A 100 23.13 0.34 -1.79
CA LEU A 100 24.47 0.77 -1.41
C LEU A 100 25.05 -0.13 -0.33
N ILE A 101 25.60 -1.27 -0.76
CA ILE A 101 26.95 -1.60 -0.29
C ILE A 101 27.79 -1.86 -1.53
N ASP A 102 28.20 -0.77 -2.18
CA ASP A 102 29.35 -0.77 -3.09
C ASP A 102 30.66 -0.86 -2.28
N LYS A 103 30.69 -1.66 -1.19
CA LYS A 103 31.95 -2.22 -0.72
C LYS A 103 32.21 -3.39 -1.63
N ALA A 104 32.99 -3.14 -2.66
CA ALA A 104 33.62 -4.21 -3.36
C ALA A 104 34.28 -5.13 -2.32
N TRP A 105 34.00 -6.43 -2.40
CA TRP A 105 34.42 -7.48 -1.46
C TRP A 105 35.95 -7.60 -1.27
N PHE A 106 36.73 -6.72 -1.91
CA PHE A 106 38.18 -6.61 -1.86
C PHE A 106 38.69 -5.31 -1.19
N GLU A 107 37.83 -4.47 -0.61
CA GLU A 107 38.24 -3.27 0.16
C GLU A 107 38.58 -3.54 1.63
N GLU A 108 38.97 -4.76 1.99
CA GLU A 108 39.79 -5.00 3.19
C GLU A 108 41.22 -5.33 2.73
N ARG A 109 42.08 -4.30 2.71
CA ARG A 109 43.53 -4.41 2.70
C ARG A 109 44.11 -3.73 3.92
#